data_AF-A0AB36YJE7-F1
#
_entry.id   AF-A0AB36YJE7-F1
#
_cell.length_a   1.000
_cell.length_b   1.000
_cell.length_c   1.000
_cell.angle_alpha   90.00
_cell.angle_beta   90.00
_cell.angle_gamma   90.00
#
_symmetry.space_group_name_H-M   'P 1'
#
loop_
_entity.id
_entity.type
_entity.pdbx_description
1 polymer ?
#
loop_
_entity_poly.entity_id
_entity_poly.type
_entity_poly.pdbx_seq_one_letter_code
_entity_poly.pdbx_strand_id
1 'polypeptide(L)' 'VKDLPGVRYHIVRGTLDAAGVENRKQGRSKYGAKRPKAGGAAAAK' A
#
# COMPACT_ATOMS: atom_id res chain seq x y z
N VAL A 1 8.96 2.21 -13.68
CA VAL A 1 7.83 1.68 -14.49
C VAL A 1 8.39 1.28 -15.84
N LYS A 2 8.06 0.09 -16.36
CA LYS A 2 8.74 -0.43 -17.56
C LYS A 2 8.31 0.29 -18.84
N ASP A 3 7.04 0.65 -18.94
CA ASP A 3 6.43 1.10 -20.21
C ASP A 3 6.46 2.62 -20.40
N LEU A 4 6.98 3.38 -19.43
CA LEU A 4 7.02 4.84 -19.48
C LEU A 4 8.47 5.37 -19.51
N PRO A 5 8.87 6.07 -20.59
CA PRO A 5 10.16 6.75 -20.62
C PRO A 5 10.19 7.88 -19.58
N GLY A 6 11.27 7.95 -18.80
CA GLY A 6 11.46 8.96 -17.76
C GLY A 6 11.06 8.53 -16.34
N VAL A 7 10.24 7.48 -16.16
CA VAL A 7 9.80 7.01 -14.83
C VAL A 7 10.74 5.94 -14.27
N ARG A 8 11.86 6.40 -13.69
CA ARG A 8 12.91 5.54 -13.13
C ARG A 8 12.68 5.08 -11.69
N TYR A 9 11.86 5.82 -10.94
CA TYR A 9 11.68 5.61 -9.50
C TYR A 9 10.26 5.17 -9.15
N HIS A 10 10.13 4.55 -7.99
CA HIS A 10 8.85 4.19 -7.40
C HIS A 10 8.76 4.80 -6.00
N ILE A 11 7.57 5.28 -5.65
CA ILE A 11 7.29 5.82 -4.32
C ILE A 11 6.98 4.65 -3.38
N VAL A 12 7.62 4.65 -2.21
CA VAL A 12 7.27 3.74 -1.11
C VAL A 12 5.94 4.19 -0.51
N ARG A 13 4.98 3.28 -0.41
CA ARG A 13 3.64 3.56 0.15
C ARG A 13 3.61 3.18 1.63
N GLY A 14 2.83 3.93 2.42
CA GLY A 14 2.73 3.78 3.87
C GLY A 14 3.77 4.60 4.66
N THR A 15 4.44 5.55 4.01
CA THR A 15 5.45 6.44 4.61
C THR A 15 5.20 7.89 4.21
N LEU A 16 5.43 8.84 5.13
CA LEU A 16 5.12 10.26 4.93
C LEU A 16 3.66 10.44 4.47
N ASP A 17 3.42 11.27 3.46
CA ASP A 17 2.09 11.60 2.93
C ASP A 17 1.54 10.53 1.96
N ALA A 18 2.33 9.49 1.65
CA ALA A 18 1.92 8.46 0.71
C ALA A 18 1.12 7.36 1.41
N ALA A 19 -0.21 7.48 1.43
CA ALA A 19 -1.11 6.52 2.08
C ALA A 19 -0.96 5.07 1.57
N GLY A 20 -1.22 4.09 2.44
CA GLY A 20 -1.26 2.68 2.05
C GLY A 20 -2.45 2.34 1.14
N VAL A 21 -2.45 1.14 0.55
CA VAL A 21 -3.61 0.62 -0.17
C VAL A 21 -4.53 -0.11 0.80
N GLU A 22 -5.78 0.34 0.90
CA GLU A 22 -6.78 -0.29 1.76
C GLU A 22 -7.18 -1.68 1.27
N ASN A 23 -7.55 -2.55 2.21
CA ASN A 23 -8.08 -3.90 1.95
C ASN A 23 -7.18 -4.84 1.13
N ARG A 24 -5.90 -4.50 0.94
CA ARG A 24 -4.96 -5.33 0.20
C ARG A 24 -4.48 -6.52 1.03
N LYS A 25 -4.95 -7.72 0.66
CA LYS A 25 -4.68 -8.97 1.39
C LYS A 25 -3.34 -9.62 1.03
N GLN A 26 -2.83 -9.41 -0.20
CA GLN A 26 -1.58 -9.98 -0.71
C GLN A 26 -0.56 -8.90 -1.09
N GLY A 27 0.73 -9.18 -0.86
CA GLY A 27 1.81 -8.22 -1.15
C GLY A 27 1.74 -6.94 -0.32
N ARG A 28 1.16 -7.01 0.87
CA ARG A 28 0.84 -5.86 1.74
C ARG A 28 2.03 -4.99 2.13
N SER A 29 3.22 -5.58 2.22
CA SER A 29 4.48 -4.89 2.57
C SER A 29 4.90 -3.88 1.51
N LYS A 30 4.68 -4.16 0.23
CA LYS A 30 5.03 -3.26 -0.88
C LYS A 30 4.10 -2.04 -0.97
N TYR A 31 2.86 -2.18 -0.51
CA TYR A 31 1.80 -1.18 -0.70
C TYR A 31 1.36 -0.51 0.61
N GLY A 32 2.12 -0.68 1.70
CA GLY A 32 1.82 -0.05 2.98
C GLY A 32 0.51 -0.50 3.63
N ALA A 33 0.02 -1.70 3.30
CA ALA A 33 -1.23 -2.22 3.85
C ALA A 33 -0.96 -2.94 5.18
N LYS A 34 -1.60 -2.50 6.27
CA LYS A 34 -1.47 -3.15 7.57
C LYS A 34 -2.20 -4.50 7.58
N ARG A 35 -1.66 -5.47 8.32
CA ARG A 35 -2.32 -6.77 8.47
C ARG A 35 -3.63 -6.56 9.25
N PRO A 36 -4.79 -6.93 8.70
CA PRO A 36 -6.03 -6.90 9.47
C PRO A 36 -5.90 -7.86 10.65
N LYS A 37 -6.29 -7.41 11.84
CA LYS A 37 -6.28 -8.24 13.05
C LYS A 37 -7.38 -9.30 12.91
N ALA A 38 -7.08 -10.57 13.19
CA ALA A 38 -8.10 -11.62 13.20
C ALA A 38 -9.15 -11.27 14.28
N GLY A 39 -10.35 -10.87 13.84
CA GLY A 39 -11.45 -10.38 14.69
C GLY A 39 -11.66 -8.86 14.73
N GLY A 40 -10.74 -8.06 14.18
CA GLY A 40 -10.94 -6.61 14.03
C GLY A 40 -11.62 -6.31 12.71
N ALA A 41 -12.95 -6.23 12.74
CA ALA A 41 -13.74 -5.70 11.64
C ALA A 41 -13.16 -4.37 11.15
N ALA A 42 -13.27 -4.17 9.83
CA ALA A 42 -12.86 -2.98 9.10
C ALA A 42 -13.20 -1.70 9.88
N ALA A 43 -12.17 -1.00 10.35
CA ALA A 43 -12.30 0.42 10.66
C ALA A 43 -12.31 1.14 9.30
N ALA A 44 -13.46 1.09 8.64
CA ALA A 44 -13.75 1.84 7.44
C ALA A 44 -13.98 3.30 7.84
N LYS A 45 -13.24 4.19 7.20
CA LYS A 45 -13.68 5.55 6.94
C LYS A 45 -13.60 5.75 5.44
#